data_AF-A0A7J6N848-F1
#
_entry.id   AF-A0A7J6N848-F1
#
_cell.length_a   1.000
_cell.length_b   1.000
_cell.length_c   1.000
_cell.angle_alpha   90.00
_cell.angle_beta   90.00
_cell.angle_gamma   90.00
#
_symmetry.space_group_name_H-M   'P 1'
#
loop_
_entity.id
_entity.type
_entity.pdbx_description
1 polymer ?
#
loop_
_entity_poly.entity_id
_entity_poly.type
_entity_poly.pdbx_seq_one_letter_code
_entity_poly.pdbx_strand_id
1 'polypeptide(L)'
;MGTILGEGQVGYAVRFDDKTNINTRIKFCTDGILLREAVLDPTLSRYTIVIIDEIHERSLYTDTVLGLVSNTLGDATLRDNIKVVLMSATVVADKFKDYFLKSGCKVNTVLVPGRTHPVALYYTPTPVITTTT
;
A
#
# COMPACT_ATOMS: atom_id res chain seq x y z
N MET A 1 -16.69 12.50 -1.38
CA MET A 1 -16.60 13.25 -0.10
C MET A 1 -16.77 14.76 -0.25
N GLY A 2 -16.67 15.36 -1.44
CA GLY A 2 -17.07 16.77 -1.65
C GLY A 2 -16.28 17.81 -0.83
N THR A 3 -15.12 17.43 -0.27
CA THR A 3 -14.29 18.29 0.58
C THR A 3 -13.13 18.89 -0.19
N ILE A 4 -12.66 20.06 0.26
CA ILE A 4 -11.42 20.67 -0.23
C ILE A 4 -10.22 19.85 0.29
N LEU A 5 -9.28 19.53 -0.60
CA LEU A 5 -8.07 18.78 -0.28
C LEU A 5 -7.18 19.55 0.71
N GLY A 6 -6.79 18.92 1.81
CA GLY A 6 -5.91 19.52 2.83
C GLY A 6 -6.59 20.49 3.80
N GLU A 7 -7.86 20.81 3.59
CA GLU A 7 -8.69 21.63 4.50
C GLU A 7 -9.79 20.80 5.16
N GLY A 8 -10.34 19.82 4.44
CA GLY A 8 -11.38 18.93 4.94
C GLY A 8 -10.86 17.59 5.46
N GLN A 9 -11.62 16.53 5.20
CA GLN A 9 -11.36 15.18 5.73
C GLN A 9 -10.32 14.39 4.93
N VAL A 10 -9.88 14.91 3.78
CA VAL A 10 -8.94 14.24 2.88
C VAL A 10 -7.71 15.12 2.72
N GLY A 11 -6.54 14.54 2.93
CA GLY A 11 -5.25 15.20 2.77
C GLY A 11 -4.21 14.28 2.16
N TYR A 12 -3.03 14.81 1.88
CA TYR A 12 -1.90 14.02 1.40
C TYR A 12 -0.58 14.42 2.07
N ALA A 13 0.40 13.51 2.05
CA ALA A 13 1.78 13.84 2.38
C ALA A 13 2.76 13.12 1.45
N VAL A 14 3.61 13.90 0.82
CA VAL A 14 4.73 13.45 -0.01
C VAL A 14 6.02 14.07 0.52
N ARG A 15 7.17 13.72 -0.06
CA ARG A 15 8.44 14.29 0.37
C ARG A 15 8.41 15.81 0.20
N PHE A 16 8.65 16.52 1.30
CA PHE A 16 8.68 18.00 1.38
C PHE A 16 7.34 18.72 1.22
N ASP A 17 6.22 18.01 1.10
CA ASP A 17 4.90 18.64 1.03
C ASP A 17 3.86 17.82 1.80
N ASP A 18 3.27 18.45 2.81
CA ASP A 18 2.25 17.85 3.67
C ASP A 18 1.03 18.77 3.72
N LYS A 19 -0.08 18.26 3.18
CA LYS A 19 -1.41 18.88 3.18
C LYS A 19 -2.36 18.05 4.03
N THR A 20 -1.98 17.83 5.28
CA THR A 20 -2.85 17.25 6.31
C THR A 20 -3.10 18.24 7.44
N ASN A 21 -4.22 18.07 8.13
CA ASN A 21 -4.62 18.90 9.24
C ASN A 21 -5.35 18.05 10.31
N ILE A 22 -5.78 18.68 11.40
CA ILE A 22 -6.47 17.99 12.51
C ILE A 22 -7.80 17.33 12.09
N ASN A 23 -8.43 17.82 11.02
CA ASN A 23 -9.69 17.28 10.48
C ASN A 23 -9.45 16.15 9.47
N THR A 24 -8.21 15.90 9.06
CA THR A 24 -7.87 14.89 8.06
C THR A 24 -8.12 13.50 8.61
N ARG A 25 -9.03 12.76 7.95
CA ARG A 25 -9.40 11.38 8.29
C ARG A 25 -8.83 10.37 7.31
N ILE A 26 -8.60 10.79 6.07
CA ILE A 26 -7.99 9.98 5.02
C ILE A 26 -6.74 10.70 4.55
N LYS A 27 -5.58 10.07 4.75
CA LYS A 27 -4.28 10.58 4.31
C LYS A 27 -3.77 9.71 3.18
N PHE A 28 -3.57 10.29 2.01
CA PHE A 28 -2.79 9.67 0.94
C PHE A 28 -1.31 9.99 1.15
N CYS A 29 -0.43 9.00 1.10
CA CYS A 29 0.99 9.28 1.24
C CYS A 29 1.84 8.33 0.41
N THR A 30 3.06 8.76 0.10
CA THR A 30 4.02 7.86 -0.53
C THR A 30 4.52 6.83 0.48
N ASP A 31 4.93 5.67 -0.04
CA ASP A 31 5.53 4.58 0.74
C ASP A 31 6.70 5.05 1.64
N GLY A 32 7.54 5.96 1.15
CA GLY A 32 8.63 6.55 1.94
C GLY A 32 8.17 7.43 3.11
N ILE A 33 7.02 8.13 2.98
CA ILE A 33 6.44 8.89 4.10
C ILE A 33 5.85 7.94 5.13
N LEU A 34 5.12 6.91 4.70
CA LEU A 34 4.58 5.89 5.59
C LEU A 34 5.70 5.13 6.33
N LEU A 35 6.77 4.77 5.64
CA LEU A 35 7.94 4.13 6.26
C LEU A 35 8.55 5.02 7.33
N ARG A 36 8.74 6.32 7.05
CA ARG A 36 9.28 7.26 8.03
C ARG A 36 8.39 7.32 9.28
N GLU A 37 7.08 7.38 9.10
CA GLU A 37 6.14 7.35 10.23
C GLU A 37 6.21 6.03 10.99
N ALA A 38 6.29 4.88 10.31
CA ALA A 38 6.42 3.56 10.93
C ALA A 38 7.74 3.36 11.69
N VAL A 39 8.82 3.98 11.25
CA VAL A 39 10.10 3.96 11.98
C VAL A 39 10.02 4.79 13.27
N LEU A 40 9.29 5.91 13.26
CA LEU A 40 9.10 6.76 14.43
C LEU A 40 8.08 6.19 15.42
N ASP A 41 7.02 5.58 14.88
CA ASP A 41 5.99 4.88 15.65
C ASP A 41 5.69 3.51 14.99
N PRO A 42 6.38 2.44 15.44
CA PRO A 42 6.17 1.08 14.91
C PRO A 42 4.77 0.53 15.10
N THR A 43 4.00 1.09 16.03
CA THR A 43 2.60 0.68 16.27
C THR A 43 1.64 1.38 15.31
N LEU A 44 2.10 2.41 14.60
CA LEU A 44 1.29 3.26 13.73
C LEU A 44 0.01 3.73 14.44
N SER A 45 0.14 4.12 15.72
CA SER A 45 -0.96 4.43 16.64
C SER A 45 -1.91 5.51 16.16
N ARG A 46 -1.46 6.37 15.24
CA ARG A 46 -2.26 7.40 14.57
C ARG A 46 -3.29 6.84 13.58
N TYR A 47 -3.15 5.57 13.19
CA TYR A 47 -3.96 4.93 12.17
C TYR A 47 -4.70 3.71 12.71
N THR A 48 -5.99 3.65 12.44
CA THR A 48 -6.78 2.43 12.69
C THR A 48 -6.80 1.50 11.49
N ILE A 49 -6.57 2.05 10.29
CA ILE A 49 -6.51 1.31 9.03
C ILE A 49 -5.37 1.86 8.18
N VAL A 50 -4.52 0.97 7.69
CA VAL A 50 -3.46 1.27 6.71
C VAL A 50 -3.75 0.50 5.44
N ILE A 51 -3.79 1.21 4.32
CA ILE A 51 -3.98 0.62 3.00
C ILE A 51 -2.68 0.77 2.23
N ILE A 52 -2.09 -0.34 1.81
CA ILE A 52 -0.89 -0.39 0.97
C ILE A 52 -1.34 -0.75 -0.43
N ASP A 53 -1.29 0.24 -1.32
CA ASP A 53 -1.68 0.09 -2.72
C ASP A 53 -0.50 -0.35 -3.60
N GLU A 54 -0.79 -0.86 -4.79
CA GLU A 54 0.23 -1.19 -5.81
C GLU A 54 1.35 -2.11 -5.30
N ILE A 55 1.06 -3.00 -4.32
CA ILE A 55 2.07 -3.83 -3.66
C ILE A 55 2.82 -4.78 -4.62
N HIS A 56 2.30 -4.96 -5.84
CA HIS A 56 2.92 -5.73 -6.90
C HIS A 56 4.16 -5.06 -7.51
N GLU A 57 4.37 -3.77 -7.31
CA GLU A 57 5.61 -3.09 -7.69
C GLU A 57 6.81 -3.50 -6.84
N ARG A 58 6.57 -4.08 -5.65
CA ARG A 58 7.61 -4.58 -4.73
C ARG A 58 8.72 -3.56 -4.43
N SER A 59 8.33 -2.31 -4.18
CA SER A 59 9.25 -1.27 -3.70
C SER A 59 9.92 -1.68 -2.38
N LEU A 60 11.19 -1.33 -2.21
CA LEU A 60 11.95 -1.56 -0.97
C LEU A 60 11.25 -0.94 0.25
N TYR A 61 10.67 0.25 0.09
CA TYR A 61 9.98 0.92 1.18
C TYR A 61 8.72 0.16 1.59
N THR A 62 7.96 -0.32 0.60
CA THR A 62 6.76 -1.12 0.86
C THR A 62 7.10 -2.44 1.54
N ASP A 63 8.09 -3.18 1.05
CA ASP A 63 8.53 -4.45 1.68
C ASP A 63 9.01 -4.23 3.13
N THR A 64 9.70 -3.12 3.39
CA THR A 64 10.15 -2.76 4.76
C THR A 64 8.96 -2.44 5.69
N VAL A 65 7.98 -1.66 5.20
CA VAL A 65 6.76 -1.35 5.96
C VAL A 65 6.00 -2.63 6.31
N LEU A 66 5.85 -3.57 5.37
CA LEU A 66 5.19 -4.86 5.63
C LEU A 66 5.90 -5.66 6.71
N GLY A 67 7.23 -5.65 6.71
CA GLY A 67 8.04 -6.26 7.77
C GLY A 67 7.73 -5.69 9.15
N LEU A 68 7.74 -4.36 9.29
CA LEU A 68 7.43 -3.68 10.55
C LEU A 68 5.99 -3.95 11.00
N VAL A 69 5.04 -3.83 10.08
CA VAL A 69 3.61 -3.98 10.35
C VAL A 69 3.24 -5.42 10.69
N SER A 70 3.87 -6.42 10.07
CA SER A 70 3.61 -7.83 10.38
C SER A 70 4.01 -8.19 11.82
N ASN A 71 5.08 -7.60 12.36
CA ASN A 71 5.46 -7.76 13.76
C ASN A 71 4.39 -7.18 14.69
N THR A 72 3.90 -5.97 14.40
CA THR A 72 2.84 -5.31 15.18
C THR A 72 1.52 -6.07 15.14
N LEU A 73 1.15 -6.63 13.97
CA LEU A 73 -0.07 -7.44 13.81
C LEU A 73 0.04 -8.84 14.42
N GLY A 74 1.25 -9.39 14.54
CA GLY A 74 1.49 -10.67 15.21
C GLY A 74 1.39 -10.58 16.73
N ASP A 75 1.58 -9.38 17.30
CA ASP A 75 1.42 -9.16 18.74
C ASP A 75 -0.06 -9.15 19.15
N ALA A 76 -0.44 -10.10 20.01
CA ALA A 76 -1.82 -10.27 20.47
C ALA A 76 -2.38 -9.04 21.21
N THR A 77 -1.53 -8.18 21.78
CA THR A 77 -1.93 -6.97 22.51
C THR A 77 -2.17 -5.78 21.60
N LEU A 78 -1.52 -5.75 20.43
CA LEU A 78 -1.56 -4.62 19.49
C LEU A 78 -2.47 -4.89 18.28
N ARG A 79 -2.66 -6.17 17.92
CA ARG A 79 -3.35 -6.57 16.69
C ARG A 79 -4.80 -6.09 16.56
N ASP A 80 -5.48 -5.80 17.67
CA ASP A 80 -6.87 -5.34 17.64
C ASP A 80 -6.98 -3.81 17.47
N ASN A 81 -5.86 -3.07 17.48
CA ASN A 81 -5.82 -1.61 17.32
C ASN A 81 -5.69 -1.15 15.85
N ILE A 82 -5.13 -2.01 14.98
CA ILE A 82 -4.82 -1.65 13.59
C ILE A 82 -5.26 -2.74 12.61
N LYS A 83 -5.81 -2.32 11.46
CA LYS A 83 -6.12 -3.19 10.33
C LYS A 83 -5.28 -2.80 9.12
N VAL A 84 -4.85 -3.79 8.35
CA VAL A 84 -4.01 -3.58 7.17
C VAL A 84 -4.68 -4.20 5.96
N VAL A 85 -4.76 -3.42 4.89
CA VAL A 85 -5.33 -3.84 3.60
C VAL A 85 -4.22 -3.74 2.55
N LEU A 86 -3.98 -4.84 1.86
CA LEU A 86 -3.02 -4.90 0.76
C LEU A 86 -3.80 -4.91 -0.56
N MET A 87 -3.53 -3.97 -1.44
CA MET A 87 -4.15 -3.88 -2.76
C MET A 87 -3.11 -4.18 -3.85
N SER A 88 -3.51 -4.98 -4.83
CA SER A 88 -2.65 -5.47 -5.92
C SER A 88 -3.47 -5.61 -7.19
N ALA A 89 -2.92 -5.19 -8.32
CA ALA A 89 -3.50 -5.48 -9.64
C ALA A 89 -3.21 -6.92 -10.12
N THR A 90 -2.25 -7.61 -9.49
CA THR A 90 -1.84 -8.97 -9.88
C THR A 90 -2.30 -10.03 -8.88
N VAL A 91 -2.53 -11.24 -9.38
CA VAL A 91 -3.13 -12.39 -8.66
C VAL A 91 -2.19 -13.02 -7.61
N VAL A 92 -1.04 -12.41 -7.29
CA VAL A 92 -0.07 -12.99 -6.34
C VAL A 92 -0.48 -12.72 -4.87
N ALA A 93 -1.76 -12.91 -4.54
CA ALA A 93 -2.29 -12.76 -3.19
C ALA A 93 -1.82 -13.87 -2.24
N ASP A 94 -1.58 -15.08 -2.77
CA ASP A 94 -1.23 -16.26 -1.96
C ASP A 94 0.10 -16.10 -1.22
N LYS A 95 1.11 -15.47 -1.85
CA LYS A 95 2.42 -15.25 -1.21
C LYS A 95 2.31 -14.33 0.00
N PHE A 96 1.53 -13.25 -0.12
CA PHE A 96 1.29 -12.33 0.99
C PHE A 96 0.46 -13.00 2.07
N LYS A 97 -0.56 -13.78 1.69
CA LYS A 97 -1.34 -14.56 2.64
C LYS A 97 -0.47 -15.50 3.46
N ASP A 98 0.38 -16.29 2.82
CA ASP A 98 1.28 -17.22 3.50
C ASP A 98 2.27 -16.50 4.42
N TYR A 99 2.80 -15.36 3.98
CA TYR A 99 3.70 -14.53 4.79
C TYR A 99 3.02 -14.07 6.09
N PHE A 100 1.85 -13.46 6.01
CA PHE A 100 1.15 -12.94 7.20
C PHE A 100 0.57 -14.06 8.08
N LEU A 101 0.15 -15.19 7.51
CA LEU A 101 -0.27 -16.36 8.30
C LEU A 101 0.90 -16.91 9.14
N LYS A 102 2.12 -16.95 8.59
CA LYS A 102 3.32 -17.37 9.34
C LYS A 102 3.67 -16.40 10.47
N SER A 103 3.37 -15.11 10.32
CA SER A 103 3.48 -14.10 11.38
C SER A 103 2.33 -14.14 12.39
N GLY A 104 1.46 -15.15 12.36
CA GLY A 104 0.35 -15.31 13.31
C GLY A 104 -0.85 -14.41 13.05
N CYS A 105 -0.91 -13.72 11.90
CA CYS A 105 -1.98 -12.80 11.56
C CYS A 105 -3.20 -13.54 11.00
N LYS A 106 -4.41 -12.99 11.23
CA LYS A 106 -5.62 -13.43 10.53
C LYS A 106 -5.67 -12.77 9.16
N VAL A 107 -5.76 -13.56 8.09
CA VAL A 107 -5.73 -13.04 6.71
C VAL A 107 -6.96 -13.51 5.94
N ASN A 108 -7.63 -12.57 5.27
CA ASN A 108 -8.69 -12.82 4.31
C ASN A 108 -8.28 -12.27 2.93
N THR A 109 -8.70 -12.94 1.88
CA THR A 109 -8.44 -12.53 0.49
C THR A 109 -9.75 -12.23 -0.20
N VAL A 110 -9.81 -11.10 -0.91
CA VAL A 110 -10.97 -10.69 -1.71
C VAL A 110 -10.49 -10.49 -3.15
N LEU A 111 -11.15 -11.15 -4.10
CA LEU A 111 -10.90 -10.95 -5.53
C LEU A 111 -12.02 -10.11 -6.13
N VAL A 112 -11.66 -8.98 -6.73
CA VAL A 112 -12.58 -8.15 -7.49
C VAL A 112 -12.41 -8.46 -8.98
N PRO A 113 -13.42 -9.02 -9.68
CA PRO A 113 -13.28 -9.34 -11.10
C PRO A 113 -13.19 -8.06 -11.92
N GLY A 114 -12.11 -7.92 -12.69
CA GLY A 114 -11.96 -6.85 -13.68
C GLY A 114 -12.72 -7.14 -14.98
N ARG A 115 -13.03 -6.09 -15.75
CA ARG A 115 -13.50 -6.21 -17.13
C ARG A 115 -12.43 -5.61 -18.03
N THR A 116 -11.90 -6.40 -18.96
CA THR A 116 -11.00 -5.94 -20.00
C THR A 116 -11.75 -5.85 -21.32
N HIS A 117 -11.41 -4.86 -22.14
CA HIS A 117 -11.89 -4.76 -23.51
C HIS A 117 -10.85 -5.37 -24.46
N PRO A 118 -11.26 -5.97 -25.58
CA PRO A 118 -10.30 -6.54 -26.53
C PRO A 118 -9.38 -5.45 -27.08
N VAL A 119 -8.07 -5.69 -26.99
CA VAL A 119 -7.00 -4.82 -27.51
C VAL A 119 -6.24 -5.58 -28.59
N ALA A 120 -6.08 -4.99 -29.77
CA ALA A 120 -5.30 -5.58 -30.84
C ALA A 120 -3.79 -5.50 -30.52
N LEU A 121 -3.09 -6.64 -30.60
CA LEU A 121 -1.66 -6.74 -30.37
C LEU A 121 -0.93 -6.79 -31.72
N TYR A 122 -0.01 -5.86 -31.94
CA TYR A 122 0.87 -5.84 -33.11
C TYR A 122 2.32 -5.98 -32.65
N TYR A 123 3.05 -6.89 -33.28
CA TYR A 123 4.46 -7.15 -32.98
C TYR A 123 5.32 -6.74 -34.17
N THR A 124 6.55 -6.30 -33.91
CA THR A 124 7.52 -6.12 -34.97
C THR A 124 8.02 -7.49 -35.46
N PRO A 125 8.27 -7.67 -36.77
CA PRO A 125 8.78 -8.96 -37.30
C PRO A 125 10.17 -9.31 -36.75
N THR A 126 10.97 -8.30 -36.41
CA THR A 126 12.30 -8.43 -35.83
C THR A 126 12.47 -7.44 -34.67
N PRO A 127 13.36 -7.70 -33.69
CA PRO A 127 13.69 -6.75 -32.63
C PRO A 127 14.18 -5.42 -33.21
N VAL A 128 13.71 -4.30 -32.67
CA VAL A 128 14.17 -2.96 -33.04
C VAL A 128 15.40 -2.63 -32.20
N ILE A 129 16.54 -2.39 -32.84
CA ILE A 129 17.76 -1.93 -32.15
C ILE A 129 17.60 -0.43 -31.90
N THR A 130 17.41 -0.05 -30.63
CA THR A 130 17.38 1.36 -30.24
C THR A 130 18.81 1.88 -30.14
N THR A 131 19.29 2.60 -31.14
CA THR A 131 20.54 3.37 -31.06
C THR A 131 20.29 4.62 -30.22
N THR A 132 20.73 4.63 -28.96
CA THR A 132 20.85 5.86 -28.16
C THR A 132 21.97 6.73 -28.74
N THR A 133 21.59 7.87 -29.32
CA THR A 133 22.48 9.01 -29.62
C THR A 133 22.96 9.71 -28.37
#